data_AF-A0A804MCN3-F1
#
_entry.id   AF-A0A804MCN3-F1
#
_cell.length_a   1.000
_cell.length_b   1.000
_cell.length_c   1.000
_cell.angle_alpha   90.00
_cell.angle_beta   90.00
_cell.angle_gamma   90.00
#
_symmetry.space_group_name_H-M   'P 1'
#
loop_
_entity.id
_entity.type
_entity.pdbx_description
1 polymer ?
#
loop_
_entity_poly.entity_id
_entity_poly.type
_entity_poly.pdbx_seq_one_letter_code
_entity_poly.pdbx_strand_id
1 'polypeptide(L)'
;MSNGDTLDKLVVFLAKRDGIDKLVKTFQYVSKLAHWGAESSLPELAQRAKSWETASGLSRKAFRSGRFLAGFNALRRGPVPVPGELGALAVLANAGEMVYFFFDHFTWLSRAGVLEPWLARRASFVSAFGEAVGYVFFIAMDFIMIRRGLRQERELLREGAKDAAEKEVRRIRVDRVMRLMATAANAADLIIAVAETDPNPFCNHAVTLGISGLVSAWAGWCSSNRQGGVFFKTCIKARMRLLSGVGRADLGIRKRTCNSISTTMIHQQVCQSFASVYCCLPVASNPWSPFRSWQERRFP
;
A
#
# COMPACT_ATOMS: atom_id res chain seq x y z
N MET A 1 -26.68 -14.21 -12.95
CA MET A 1 -26.13 -13.04 -12.24
C MET A 1 -25.24 -12.32 -13.23
N SER A 2 -25.56 -11.08 -13.59
CA SER A 2 -24.73 -10.27 -14.49
C SER A 2 -23.29 -10.29 -13.97
N ASN A 3 -22.35 -10.76 -14.79
CA ASN A 3 -20.93 -10.67 -14.47
C ASN A 3 -20.62 -9.17 -14.38
N GLY A 4 -20.62 -8.63 -13.17
CA GLY A 4 -20.36 -7.22 -12.90
C GLY A 4 -19.17 -6.78 -13.73
N ASP A 5 -19.41 -5.69 -14.47
CA ASP A 5 -18.49 -5.22 -15.49
C ASP A 5 -17.14 -4.89 -14.83
N THR A 6 -16.09 -4.72 -15.61
CA THR A 6 -14.75 -4.42 -15.04
C THR A 6 -14.79 -3.19 -14.12
N LEU A 7 -15.69 -2.26 -14.42
CA LEU A 7 -15.97 -1.07 -13.63
C LEU A 7 -16.59 -1.41 -12.27
N ASP A 8 -17.56 -2.33 -12.19
CA ASP A 8 -18.17 -2.76 -10.92
C ASP A 8 -17.14 -3.38 -9.98
N LYS A 9 -16.25 -4.22 -10.52
CA LYS A 9 -15.16 -4.82 -9.73
C LYS A 9 -14.19 -3.75 -9.21
N LEU A 10 -13.92 -2.73 -10.02
CA LEU A 10 -13.07 -1.61 -9.61
C LEU A 10 -13.75 -0.78 -8.52
N VAL A 11 -15.04 -0.49 -8.64
CA VAL A 11 -15.82 0.23 -7.61
C VAL A 11 -15.81 -0.52 -6.30
N VAL A 12 -16.08 -1.83 -6.30
CA VAL A 12 -16.02 -2.67 -5.09
C VAL A 12 -14.62 -2.72 -4.50
N PHE A 13 -13.57 -2.73 -5.33
CA PHE A 13 -12.19 -2.69 -4.86
C PHE A 13 -11.84 -1.34 -4.23
N LEU A 14 -12.16 -0.23 -4.89
CA LEU A 14 -11.93 1.13 -4.40
C LEU A 14 -12.81 1.49 -3.21
N ALA A 15 -13.96 0.84 -3.03
CA ALA A 15 -14.77 0.97 -1.83
C ALA A 15 -14.05 0.40 -0.59
N LYS A 16 -13.09 -0.51 -0.76
CA LYS A 16 -12.26 -1.00 0.33
C LYS A 16 -11.09 -0.05 0.58
N ARG A 17 -10.84 0.26 1.85
CA ARG A 17 -9.68 1.06 2.29
C ARG A 17 -8.36 0.56 1.70
N ASP A 18 -8.15 -0.76 1.66
CA ASP A 18 -6.94 -1.36 1.08
C ASP A 18 -6.84 -1.18 -0.43
N GLY A 19 -7.96 -1.05 -1.13
CA GLY A 19 -7.96 -0.73 -2.55
C GLY A 19 -7.48 0.70 -2.81
N ILE A 20 -7.97 1.65 -2.01
CA ILE A 20 -7.52 3.05 -2.05
C ILE A 20 -6.03 3.15 -1.74
N ASP A 21 -5.55 2.56 -0.64
CA ASP A 21 -4.12 2.64 -0.29
C ASP A 21 -3.21 2.16 -1.43
N LYS A 22 -3.55 1.04 -2.07
CA LYS A 22 -2.72 0.51 -3.16
C LYS A 22 -2.84 1.33 -4.45
N LEU A 23 -3.97 1.98 -4.71
CA LEU A 23 -4.08 2.95 -5.79
C LEU A 23 -3.18 4.16 -5.53
N VAL A 24 -3.24 4.73 -4.33
CA VAL A 24 -2.40 5.87 -3.94
C VAL A 24 -0.92 5.48 -3.90
N LYS A 25 -0.59 4.24 -3.54
CA LYS A 25 0.76 3.64 -3.68
C LYS A 25 1.24 3.68 -5.13
N THR A 26 0.37 3.31 -6.06
CA THR A 26 0.68 3.39 -7.50
C THR A 26 0.97 4.83 -7.91
N PHE A 27 0.20 5.81 -7.46
CA PHE A 27 0.45 7.22 -7.74
C PHE A 27 1.79 7.70 -7.17
N GLN A 28 2.11 7.33 -5.93
CA GLN A 28 3.37 7.67 -5.29
C GLN A 28 4.58 7.15 -6.08
N TYR A 29 4.58 5.88 -6.48
CA TYR A 29 5.76 5.31 -7.12
C TYR A 29 5.87 5.63 -8.61
N VAL A 30 4.74 5.84 -9.30
CA VAL A 30 4.80 6.38 -10.67
C VAL A 30 5.30 7.82 -10.67
N SER A 31 4.86 8.66 -9.73
CA SER A 31 5.37 10.03 -9.63
C SER A 31 6.85 10.08 -9.25
N LYS A 32 7.34 9.15 -8.42
CA LYS A 32 8.78 8.97 -8.18
C LYS A 32 9.57 8.66 -9.47
N LEU A 33 9.07 7.76 -10.31
CA LEU A 33 9.71 7.46 -11.60
C LEU A 33 9.60 8.62 -12.59
N ALA A 34 8.46 9.32 -12.61
CA ALA A 34 8.26 10.50 -13.44
C ALA A 34 9.20 11.65 -13.03
N HIS A 35 9.43 11.84 -11.73
CA HIS A 35 10.43 12.78 -11.22
C HIS A 35 11.81 12.46 -11.77
N TRP A 36 12.27 11.21 -11.57
CA TRP A 36 13.57 10.77 -12.04
C TRP A 36 13.74 10.93 -13.56
N GLY A 37 12.71 10.62 -14.35
CA GLY A 37 12.75 10.80 -15.80
C GLY A 37 12.70 12.25 -16.28
N ALA A 38 12.07 13.15 -15.53
CA ALA A 38 11.94 14.55 -15.88
C ALA A 38 13.09 15.43 -15.33
N GLU A 39 13.84 14.95 -14.34
CA GLU A 39 14.88 15.72 -13.63
C GLU A 39 15.95 16.30 -14.57
N SER A 40 16.30 15.58 -15.64
CA SER A 40 17.31 16.01 -16.61
C SER A 40 16.80 16.91 -17.73
N SER A 41 15.49 16.95 -17.97
CA SER A 41 14.91 17.60 -19.16
C SER A 41 13.95 18.75 -18.84
N LEU A 42 13.14 18.60 -17.79
CA LEU A 42 12.02 19.49 -17.48
C LEU A 42 11.90 19.67 -15.95
N PRO A 43 12.70 20.57 -15.34
CA PRO A 43 12.75 20.73 -13.89
C PRO A 43 11.41 21.12 -13.26
N GLU A 44 10.57 21.89 -13.96
CA GLU A 44 9.22 22.18 -13.48
C GLU A 44 8.33 20.94 -13.37
N LEU A 45 8.41 20.04 -14.36
CA LEU A 45 7.66 18.78 -14.32
C LEU A 45 8.21 17.84 -13.25
N ALA A 46 9.54 17.81 -13.07
CA ALA A 46 10.16 17.07 -11.99
C ALA A 46 9.62 17.54 -10.63
N GLN A 47 9.56 18.85 -10.39
CA GLN A 47 9.05 19.40 -9.13
C GLN A 47 7.55 19.08 -8.91
N ARG A 48 6.73 19.13 -9.96
CA ARG A 48 5.32 18.71 -9.89
C ARG A 48 5.20 17.22 -9.57
N ALA A 49 6.04 16.39 -10.20
CA ALA A 49 6.09 14.96 -9.92
C ALA A 49 6.55 14.70 -8.48
N LYS A 50 7.51 15.46 -7.95
CA LYS A 50 7.93 15.35 -6.54
C LYS A 50 6.77 15.67 -5.59
N SER A 51 6.06 16.75 -5.88
CA SER A 51 4.92 17.19 -5.07
C SER A 51 3.80 16.16 -5.08
N TRP A 52 3.59 15.49 -6.22
CA TRP A 52 2.63 14.40 -6.33
C TRP A 52 3.08 13.16 -5.54
N GLU A 53 4.37 12.82 -5.56
CA GLU A 53 4.95 11.74 -4.76
C GLU A 53 4.73 11.97 -3.28
N THR A 54 5.09 13.16 -2.78
CA THR A 54 4.99 13.50 -1.35
C THR A 54 3.55 13.57 -0.88
N ALA A 55 2.66 14.18 -1.66
CA ALA A 55 1.23 14.24 -1.36
C ALA A 55 0.58 12.84 -1.32
N SER A 56 0.92 11.98 -2.28
CA SER A 56 0.46 10.59 -2.30
C SER A 56 0.98 9.81 -1.09
N GLY A 57 2.27 9.97 -0.76
CA GLY A 57 2.89 9.32 0.40
C GLY A 57 2.22 9.71 1.72
N LEU A 58 1.96 11.00 1.95
CA LEU A 58 1.23 11.50 3.12
C LEU A 58 -0.20 10.94 3.19
N SER A 59 -0.90 10.93 2.05
CA SER A 59 -2.27 10.42 1.95
C SER A 59 -2.35 8.95 2.32
N ARG A 60 -1.38 8.13 1.93
CA ARG A 60 -1.31 6.71 2.31
C ARG A 60 -1.17 6.51 3.80
N LYS A 61 -0.29 7.28 4.46
CA LYS A 61 -0.15 7.20 5.92
C LYS A 61 -1.48 7.52 6.60
N ALA A 62 -2.19 8.54 6.13
CA ALA A 62 -3.54 8.87 6.60
C ALA A 62 -4.54 7.72 6.35
N PHE A 63 -4.62 7.16 5.15
CA PHE A 63 -5.56 6.07 4.84
C PHE A 63 -5.27 4.77 5.56
N ARG A 64 -4.03 4.54 6.00
CA ARG A 64 -3.65 3.38 6.80
C ARG A 64 -3.92 3.60 8.29
N SER A 65 -4.54 4.72 8.64
CA SER A 65 -4.89 5.00 10.02
C SER A 65 -5.77 3.89 10.61
N GLY A 66 -5.48 3.51 11.86
CA GLY A 66 -6.15 2.40 12.53
C GLY A 66 -5.80 0.99 12.04
N ARG A 67 -4.91 0.80 11.03
CA ARG A 67 -4.47 -0.55 10.63
C ARG A 67 -3.74 -1.31 11.74
N PHE A 68 -3.09 -0.61 12.67
CA PHE A 68 -2.45 -1.25 13.83
C PHE A 68 -3.45 -2.07 14.67
N LEU A 69 -4.74 -1.69 14.69
CA LEU A 69 -5.78 -2.43 15.40
C LEU A 69 -6.04 -3.81 14.80
N ALA A 70 -5.78 -4.01 13.50
CA ALA A 70 -5.88 -5.33 12.89
C ALA A 70 -4.82 -6.28 13.46
N GLY A 71 -3.57 -5.82 13.55
CA GLY A 71 -2.47 -6.56 14.18
C GLY A 71 -2.74 -6.81 15.66
N PHE A 72 -3.19 -5.79 16.39
CA PHE A 72 -3.57 -5.93 17.81
C PHE A 72 -4.70 -6.95 18.01
N ASN A 73 -5.73 -6.92 17.17
CA ASN A 73 -6.84 -7.87 17.24
C ASN A 73 -6.39 -9.29 16.88
N ALA A 74 -5.47 -9.45 15.92
CA ALA A 74 -4.88 -10.74 15.58
C ALA A 74 -4.08 -11.33 16.75
N LEU A 75 -3.32 -10.49 17.47
CA LEU A 75 -2.60 -10.90 18.69
C LEU A 75 -3.57 -11.25 19.82
N ARG A 76 -4.59 -10.42 20.05
CA ARG A 76 -5.57 -10.61 21.12
C ARG A 76 -6.39 -11.89 20.97
N ARG A 77 -6.79 -12.25 19.74
CA ARG A 77 -7.59 -13.46 19.49
C ARG A 77 -6.76 -14.75 19.59
N GLY A 78 -5.47 -14.65 19.93
CA GLY A 78 -4.53 -15.75 19.90
C GLY A 78 -4.19 -16.17 18.47
N PRO A 79 -3.09 -16.91 18.26
CA PRO A 79 -2.84 -17.51 16.97
C PRO A 79 -4.06 -18.38 16.60
N VAL A 80 -4.66 -18.12 15.43
CA VAL A 80 -5.54 -19.07 14.74
C VAL A 80 -4.88 -20.45 14.86
N PRO A 81 -5.62 -21.56 15.08
CA PRO A 81 -5.04 -22.89 15.30
C PRO A 81 -4.32 -23.38 14.03
N VAL A 82 -3.14 -22.83 13.76
CA VAL A 82 -2.14 -23.34 12.84
C VAL A 82 -1.13 -24.08 13.74
N PRO A 83 -1.00 -25.40 13.60
CA PRO A 83 -0.13 -26.19 14.46
C PRO A 83 1.33 -25.70 14.41
N GLY A 84 1.92 -25.50 15.59
CA GLY A 84 3.37 -25.34 15.80
C GLY A 84 3.96 -23.98 15.38
N GLU A 85 5.14 -24.05 14.75
CA GLU A 85 6.03 -22.92 14.40
C GLU A 85 5.34 -21.79 13.61
N LEU A 86 4.33 -22.11 12.81
CA LEU A 86 3.58 -21.11 12.03
C LEU A 86 2.79 -20.14 12.91
N GLY A 87 2.34 -20.57 14.08
CA GLY A 87 1.65 -19.69 15.02
C GLY A 87 2.57 -18.59 15.54
N ALA A 88 3.79 -18.95 15.94
CA ALA A 88 4.80 -18.00 16.40
C ALA A 88 5.23 -17.04 15.28
N LEU A 89 5.47 -17.57 14.07
CA LEU A 89 5.78 -16.76 12.89
C LEU A 89 4.67 -15.76 12.56
N ALA A 90 3.40 -16.19 12.64
CA ALA A 90 2.26 -15.31 12.39
C ALA A 90 2.15 -14.22 13.46
N VAL A 91 2.37 -14.55 14.74
CA VAL A 91 2.40 -13.58 15.83
C VAL A 91 3.47 -12.53 15.59
N LEU A 92 4.69 -12.93 15.26
CA LEU A 92 5.80 -12.01 15.00
C LEU A 92 5.57 -11.14 13.75
N ALA A 93 5.02 -11.72 12.68
CA ALA A 93 4.67 -10.98 11.47
C ALA A 93 3.61 -9.88 11.75
N ASN A 94 2.53 -10.24 12.46
CA ASN A 94 1.47 -9.30 12.82
C ASN A 94 1.95 -8.26 13.84
N ALA A 95 2.86 -8.62 14.76
CA ALA A 95 3.47 -7.68 15.68
C ALA A 95 4.32 -6.64 14.94
N GLY A 96 5.12 -7.05 13.95
CA GLY A 96 5.88 -6.15 13.09
C GLY A 96 4.98 -5.17 12.33
N GLU A 97 3.90 -5.67 11.71
CA GLU A 97 2.91 -4.83 11.01
C GLU A 97 2.20 -3.85 11.97
N MET A 98 1.93 -4.28 13.21
CA MET A 98 1.36 -3.42 14.25
C MET A 98 2.31 -2.27 14.62
N VAL A 99 3.58 -2.58 14.91
CA VAL A 99 4.62 -1.58 15.22
C VAL A 99 4.75 -0.59 14.08
N TYR A 100 4.80 -1.08 12.84
CA TYR A 100 4.83 -0.25 11.65
C TYR A 100 3.68 0.75 11.63
N PHE A 101 2.43 0.27 11.61
CA PHE A 101 1.29 1.18 11.49
C PHE A 101 1.17 2.12 12.67
N PHE A 102 1.54 1.69 13.87
CA PHE A 102 1.50 2.55 15.04
C PHE A 102 2.49 3.72 14.90
N PHE A 103 3.76 3.45 14.59
CA PHE A 103 4.77 4.50 14.44
C PHE A 103 4.65 5.32 13.14
N ASP A 104 4.02 4.76 12.10
CA ASP A 104 3.70 5.50 10.88
C ASP A 104 2.73 6.67 11.14
N HIS A 105 1.84 6.55 12.14
CA HIS A 105 0.97 7.66 12.55
C HIS A 105 1.75 8.83 13.16
N PHE A 106 2.73 8.56 14.02
CA PHE A 106 3.56 9.63 14.60
C PHE A 106 4.35 10.35 13.51
N THR A 107 4.85 9.59 12.53
CA THR A 107 5.53 10.17 11.36
C THR A 107 4.58 11.03 10.53
N TRP A 108 3.34 10.58 10.34
CA TRP A 108 2.30 11.35 9.64
C TRP A 108 1.91 12.62 10.39
N LEU A 109 1.60 12.53 11.69
CA LEU A 109 1.24 13.66 12.55
C LEU A 109 2.34 14.70 12.63
N SER A 110 3.59 14.26 12.72
CA SER A 110 4.76 15.14 12.70
C SER A 110 4.89 15.88 11.37
N ARG A 111 4.67 15.20 10.23
CA ARG A 111 4.66 15.87 8.92
C ARG A 111 3.43 16.75 8.67
N ALA A 112 2.32 16.50 9.37
CA ALA A 112 1.14 17.36 9.35
C ALA A 112 1.29 18.60 10.24
N GLY A 113 2.37 18.72 11.02
CA GLY A 113 2.62 19.83 11.93
C GLY A 113 1.94 19.72 13.30
N VAL A 114 1.36 18.56 13.63
CA VAL A 114 0.74 18.30 14.94
C VAL A 114 1.79 17.92 15.99
N LEU A 115 2.86 17.25 15.57
CA LEU A 115 3.97 16.82 16.43
C LEU A 115 5.30 17.41 15.94
N GLU A 116 6.27 17.47 16.85
CA GLU A 116 7.61 17.97 16.55
C GLU A 116 8.32 17.19 15.42
N PRO A 117 9.07 17.85 14.51
CA PRO A 117 9.73 17.20 13.38
C PRO A 117 10.78 16.16 13.76
N TRP A 118 11.45 16.30 14.91
CA TRP A 118 12.49 15.35 15.34
C TRP A 118 11.90 13.96 15.64
N LEU A 119 10.62 13.91 16.06
CA LEU A 119 9.93 12.66 16.34
C LEU A 119 9.66 11.87 15.07
N ALA A 120 9.43 12.53 13.92
CA ALA A 120 9.26 11.87 12.64
C ALA A 120 10.45 10.98 12.27
N ARG A 121 11.69 11.42 12.53
CA ARG A 121 12.89 10.65 12.15
C ARG A 121 13.01 9.37 12.97
N ARG A 122 12.81 9.46 14.29
CA ARG A 122 12.86 8.28 15.16
C ARG A 122 11.69 7.34 14.91
N ALA A 123 10.48 7.89 14.77
CA ALA A 123 9.29 7.09 14.48
C ALA A 123 9.38 6.41 13.11
N SER A 124 9.88 7.09 12.07
CA SER A 124 10.14 6.51 10.75
C SER A 124 11.08 5.32 10.83
N PHE A 125 12.21 5.44 11.55
CA PHE A 125 13.15 4.33 11.72
C PHE A 125 12.51 3.13 12.42
N VAL A 126 11.85 3.34 13.57
CA VAL A 126 11.19 2.25 14.33
C VAL A 126 10.08 1.60 13.49
N SER A 127 9.31 2.42 12.77
CA SER A 127 8.27 1.99 11.85
C SER A 127 8.86 1.10 10.76
N ALA A 128 9.87 1.58 10.03
CA ALA A 128 10.51 0.85 8.93
C ALA A 128 11.19 -0.43 9.41
N PHE A 129 11.83 -0.42 10.59
CA PHE A 129 12.41 -1.61 11.19
C PHE A 129 11.34 -2.67 11.53
N GLY A 130 10.25 -2.26 12.19
CA GLY A 130 9.13 -3.16 12.50
C GLY A 130 8.50 -3.74 11.24
N GLU A 131 8.36 -2.94 10.18
CA GLU A 131 7.87 -3.36 8.87
C GLU A 131 8.80 -4.39 8.21
N ALA A 132 10.12 -4.14 8.21
CA ALA A 132 11.11 -5.05 7.65
C ALA A 132 11.07 -6.42 8.36
N VAL A 133 11.04 -6.43 9.70
CA VAL A 133 10.91 -7.66 10.49
C VAL A 133 9.61 -8.39 10.15
N GLY A 134 8.49 -7.66 10.03
CA GLY A 134 7.20 -8.22 9.63
C GLY A 134 7.26 -8.92 8.28
N TYR A 135 7.83 -8.29 7.26
CA TYR A 135 7.95 -8.88 5.93
C TYR A 135 8.85 -10.12 5.90
N VAL A 136 9.95 -10.15 6.64
CA VAL A 136 10.80 -11.35 6.74
C VAL A 136 9.99 -12.54 7.23
N PHE A 137 9.15 -12.36 8.25
CA PHE A 137 8.29 -13.43 8.76
C PHE A 137 7.14 -13.78 7.80
N PHE A 138 6.51 -12.81 7.13
CA PHE A 138 5.51 -13.11 6.09
C PHE A 138 6.09 -13.93 4.93
N ILE A 139 7.29 -13.57 4.46
CA ILE A 139 8.01 -14.30 3.40
C ILE A 139 8.34 -15.73 3.87
N ALA A 140 8.86 -15.89 5.08
CA ALA A 140 9.14 -17.21 5.65
C ALA A 140 7.89 -18.08 5.73
N MET A 141 6.76 -17.52 6.18
CA MET A 141 5.47 -18.22 6.23
C MET A 141 4.99 -18.63 4.83
N ASP A 142 5.09 -17.75 3.84
CA ASP A 142 4.70 -18.06 2.47
C ASP A 142 5.54 -19.21 1.91
N PHE A 143 6.85 -19.22 2.13
CA PHE A 143 7.71 -20.34 1.70
C PHE A 143 7.34 -21.67 2.38
N ILE A 144 7.06 -21.66 3.68
CA ILE A 144 6.60 -22.87 4.40
C ILE A 144 5.28 -23.36 3.81
N MET A 145 4.33 -22.46 3.57
CA MET A 145 3.02 -22.81 3.01
C MET A 145 3.11 -23.31 1.56
N ILE A 146 3.98 -22.72 0.73
CA ILE A 146 4.25 -23.20 -0.63
C ILE A 146 4.84 -24.61 -0.58
N ARG A 147 5.80 -24.87 0.32
CA ARG A 147 6.38 -26.22 0.51
C ARG A 147 5.34 -27.24 0.98
N ARG A 148 4.44 -26.87 1.90
CA ARG A 148 3.34 -27.75 2.35
C ARG A 148 2.37 -28.04 1.22
N GLY A 149 1.96 -27.02 0.45
CA GLY A 149 1.10 -27.21 -0.73
C GLY A 149 1.73 -28.10 -1.80
N LEU A 150 3.05 -27.99 -2.02
CA LEU A 150 3.79 -28.87 -2.93
C LEU A 150 3.78 -30.34 -2.48
N ARG A 151 3.88 -30.61 -1.17
CA ARG A 151 3.81 -31.99 -0.64
C ARG A 151 2.41 -32.57 -0.82
N GLN A 152 1.39 -31.80 -0.45
CA GLN A 152 -0.02 -32.20 -0.61
C GLN A 152 -0.38 -32.47 -2.07
N GLU A 153 0.09 -31.64 -3.01
CA GLU A 153 -0.12 -31.90 -4.44
C GLU A 153 0.52 -33.23 -4.87
N ARG A 154 1.74 -33.54 -4.40
CA ARG A 154 2.42 -34.80 -4.73
C ARG A 154 1.70 -36.02 -4.15
N GLU A 155 1.12 -35.90 -2.96
CA GLU A 155 0.33 -36.97 -2.33
C GLU A 155 -0.97 -37.22 -3.10
N LEU A 156 -1.72 -36.15 -3.43
CA LEU A 156 -2.96 -36.26 -4.21
C LEU A 156 -2.74 -36.85 -5.61
N LEU A 157 -1.61 -36.50 -6.26
CA LEU A 157 -1.25 -37.07 -7.56
C LEU A 157 -0.88 -38.56 -7.46
N ARG A 158 -0.40 -39.02 -6.29
CA ARG A 158 -0.09 -40.44 -6.04
C ARG A 158 -1.33 -41.28 -5.77
N GLU A 159 -2.36 -40.69 -5.14
CA GLU A 159 -3.61 -41.39 -4.80
C GLU A 159 -4.52 -41.68 -6.01
N GLY A 160 -4.17 -41.18 -7.20
CA GLY A 160 -4.85 -41.49 -8.46
C GLY A 160 -6.09 -40.64 -8.74
N ALA A 161 -6.37 -40.43 -10.03
CA ALA A 161 -7.30 -39.46 -10.58
C ALA A 161 -8.78 -39.70 -10.20
N LYS A 162 -9.18 -39.18 -9.04
CA LYS A 162 -10.59 -38.88 -8.75
C LYS A 162 -10.84 -37.41 -9.08
N ASP A 163 -11.98 -37.07 -9.68
CA ASP A 163 -12.36 -35.68 -10.01
C ASP A 163 -12.21 -34.71 -8.81
N ALA A 164 -12.41 -35.23 -7.59
CA ALA A 164 -12.20 -34.47 -6.35
C ALA A 164 -10.73 -34.08 -6.14
N ALA A 165 -9.78 -34.99 -6.43
CA ALA A 165 -8.35 -34.74 -6.32
C ALA A 165 -7.91 -33.70 -7.35
N GLU A 166 -8.44 -33.72 -8.58
CA GLU A 166 -8.12 -32.71 -9.60
C GLU A 166 -8.56 -31.30 -9.19
N LYS A 167 -9.78 -31.17 -8.64
CA LYS A 167 -10.28 -29.88 -8.11
C LYS A 167 -9.40 -29.36 -6.98
N GLU A 168 -8.96 -30.24 -6.08
CA GLU A 168 -8.08 -29.87 -4.98
C GLU A 168 -6.67 -29.47 -5.46
N VAL A 169 -6.09 -30.22 -6.39
CA VAL A 169 -4.81 -29.87 -7.04
C VAL A 169 -4.90 -28.51 -7.72
N ARG A 170 -6.01 -28.22 -8.41
CA ARG A 170 -6.24 -26.90 -9.01
C ARG A 170 -6.32 -25.80 -7.94
N ARG A 171 -6.98 -26.05 -6.81
CA ARG A 171 -7.03 -25.11 -5.68
C ARG A 171 -5.63 -24.83 -5.12
N ILE A 172 -4.84 -25.87 -4.88
CA ILE A 172 -3.44 -25.75 -4.41
C ILE A 172 -2.58 -24.97 -5.40
N ARG A 173 -2.73 -25.22 -6.71
CA ARG A 173 -2.05 -24.46 -7.77
C ARG A 173 -2.38 -22.97 -7.71
N VAL A 174 -3.66 -22.62 -7.60
CA VAL A 174 -4.09 -21.22 -7.50
C VAL A 174 -3.56 -20.59 -6.21
N ASP A 175 -3.69 -21.25 -5.07
CA ASP A 175 -3.19 -20.72 -3.79
C ASP A 175 -1.66 -20.53 -3.81
N ARG A 176 -0.89 -21.39 -4.48
CA ARG A 176 0.56 -21.18 -4.66
C ARG A 176 0.88 -19.95 -5.49
N VAL A 177 0.19 -19.74 -6.61
CA VAL A 177 0.40 -18.54 -7.44
C VAL A 177 0.09 -17.27 -6.63
N MET A 178 -0.99 -17.30 -5.84
CA MET A 178 -1.35 -16.17 -4.99
C MET A 178 -0.32 -15.92 -3.89
N ARG A 179 0.25 -16.97 -3.30
CA ARG A 179 1.35 -16.85 -2.32
C ARG A 179 2.62 -16.33 -2.96
N LEU A 180 3.00 -16.78 -4.15
CA LEU A 180 4.16 -16.23 -4.88
C LEU A 180 3.98 -14.73 -5.17
N MET A 181 2.78 -14.30 -5.53
CA MET A 181 2.46 -12.87 -5.68
C MET A 181 2.56 -12.12 -4.34
N ALA A 182 2.05 -12.69 -3.25
CA ALA A 182 2.18 -12.11 -1.92
C ALA A 182 3.66 -12.00 -1.49
N THR A 183 4.46 -13.05 -1.72
CA THR A 183 5.90 -13.06 -1.47
C THR A 183 6.63 -12.00 -2.29
N ALA A 184 6.30 -11.86 -3.58
CA ALA A 184 6.88 -10.81 -4.42
C ALA A 184 6.52 -9.41 -3.91
N ALA A 185 5.29 -9.20 -3.46
CA ALA A 185 4.89 -7.92 -2.86
C ALA A 185 5.65 -7.64 -1.56
N ASN A 186 5.72 -8.62 -0.66
CA ASN A 186 6.43 -8.50 0.62
C ASN A 186 7.94 -8.30 0.43
N ALA A 187 8.56 -8.97 -0.56
CA ALA A 187 9.97 -8.79 -0.87
C ALA A 187 10.25 -7.38 -1.42
N ALA A 188 9.37 -6.87 -2.29
CA ALA A 188 9.52 -5.51 -2.81
C ALA A 188 9.32 -4.45 -1.71
N ASP A 189 8.38 -4.67 -0.79
CA ASP A 189 8.22 -3.78 0.36
C ASP A 189 9.34 -3.91 1.39
N LEU A 190 9.93 -5.09 1.54
CA LEU A 190 11.13 -5.29 2.36
C LEU A 190 12.30 -4.45 1.82
N ILE A 191 12.50 -4.38 0.49
CA ILE A 191 13.52 -3.51 -0.11
C ILE A 191 13.27 -2.04 0.26
N ILE A 192 12.01 -1.59 0.20
CA ILE A 192 11.64 -0.21 0.58
C ILE A 192 11.89 0.04 2.06
N ALA A 193 11.50 -0.89 2.93
CA ALA A 193 11.70 -0.78 4.37
C ALA A 193 13.21 -0.73 4.72
N VAL A 194 14.01 -1.58 4.09
CA VAL A 194 15.47 -1.61 4.24
C VAL A 194 16.11 -0.30 3.75
N ALA A 195 15.60 0.28 2.66
CA ALA A 195 16.10 1.55 2.15
C ALA A 195 15.94 2.72 3.15
N GLU A 196 14.93 2.64 4.03
CA GLU A 196 14.66 3.64 5.06
C GLU A 196 15.40 3.35 6.37
N THR A 197 15.68 2.09 6.71
CA THR A 197 16.49 1.75 7.90
C THR A 197 17.99 1.84 7.67
N ASP A 198 18.48 1.39 6.52
CA ASP A 198 19.90 1.40 6.14
C ASP A 198 20.08 2.02 4.74
N PRO A 199 20.25 3.36 4.68
CA PRO A 199 20.34 4.09 3.44
C PRO A 199 21.56 3.67 2.61
N ASN A 200 21.32 2.90 1.54
CA ASN A 200 22.37 2.50 0.61
C ASN A 200 22.09 2.98 -0.83
N PRO A 201 23.12 3.18 -1.68
CA PRO A 201 22.95 3.77 -3.01
C PRO A 201 22.01 2.95 -3.92
N PHE A 202 21.96 1.63 -3.74
CA PHE A 202 21.18 0.74 -4.58
C PHE A 202 19.69 0.72 -4.22
N CYS A 203 19.37 0.52 -2.94
CA CYS A 203 18.01 0.50 -2.43
C CYS A 203 17.38 1.90 -2.43
N ASN A 204 18.14 2.97 -2.25
CA ASN A 204 17.62 4.34 -2.33
C ASN A 204 17.59 4.93 -3.75
N HIS A 205 18.08 4.21 -4.75
CA HIS A 205 17.98 4.67 -6.13
C HIS A 205 16.51 4.85 -6.52
N ALA A 206 16.16 5.99 -7.13
CA ALA A 206 14.78 6.36 -7.43
C ALA A 206 14.06 5.29 -8.28
N VAL A 207 14.80 4.66 -9.21
CA VAL A 207 14.30 3.57 -10.04
C VAL A 207 14.04 2.31 -9.22
N THR A 208 14.95 1.92 -8.32
CA THR A 208 14.78 0.73 -7.46
C THR A 208 13.55 0.89 -6.57
N LEU A 209 13.41 2.03 -5.90
CA LEU A 209 12.23 2.33 -5.07
C LEU A 209 10.95 2.41 -5.91
N GLY A 210 11.01 3.08 -7.07
CA GLY A 210 9.89 3.21 -8.00
C GLY A 210 9.37 1.86 -8.47
N ILE A 211 10.26 0.99 -8.95
CA ILE A 211 9.91 -0.35 -9.42
C ILE A 211 9.43 -1.21 -8.27
N SER A 212 10.14 -1.25 -7.14
CA SER A 212 9.75 -2.05 -5.97
C SER A 212 8.36 -1.66 -5.47
N GLY A 213 8.09 -0.36 -5.38
CA GLY A 213 6.79 0.14 -4.95
C GLY A 213 5.65 -0.19 -5.91
N LEU A 214 5.91 -0.22 -7.22
CA LEU A 214 4.94 -0.66 -8.22
C LEU A 214 4.71 -2.18 -8.19
N VAL A 215 5.78 -2.97 -8.07
CA VAL A 215 5.69 -4.43 -7.93
C VAL A 215 4.84 -4.78 -6.72
N SER A 216 5.09 -4.17 -5.56
CA SER A 216 4.26 -4.41 -4.38
C SER A 216 2.80 -3.98 -4.59
N ALA A 217 2.56 -2.80 -5.16
CA ALA A 217 1.19 -2.33 -5.38
C ALA A 217 0.40 -3.31 -6.26
N TRP A 218 1.00 -3.76 -7.37
CA TRP A 218 0.32 -4.59 -8.37
C TRP A 218 0.26 -6.07 -7.98
N ALA A 219 1.33 -6.63 -7.41
CA ALA A 219 1.29 -7.99 -6.87
C ALA A 219 0.33 -8.08 -5.67
N GLY A 220 0.26 -7.01 -4.86
CA GLY A 220 -0.75 -6.83 -3.82
C GLY A 220 -2.18 -6.74 -4.36
N TRP A 221 -2.41 -6.14 -5.54
CA TRP A 221 -3.73 -6.16 -6.20
C TRP A 221 -4.12 -7.58 -6.60
N CYS A 222 -3.20 -8.31 -7.22
CA CYS A 222 -3.43 -9.67 -7.67
C CYS A 222 -3.71 -10.62 -6.51
N SER A 223 -2.92 -10.55 -5.43
CA SER A 223 -3.05 -11.46 -4.28
C SER A 223 -4.26 -11.17 -3.38
N SER A 224 -4.63 -9.91 -3.15
CA SER A 224 -5.78 -9.59 -2.28
C SER A 224 -7.14 -9.77 -2.95
N ASN A 225 -7.18 -9.86 -4.29
CA ASN A 225 -8.43 -9.98 -5.01
C ASN A 225 -8.61 -11.41 -5.54
N ARG A 226 -9.06 -12.31 -4.65
CA ARG A 226 -9.48 -13.70 -5.00
C ARG A 226 -10.55 -13.75 -6.11
N GLN A 227 -11.10 -12.60 -6.54
CA GLN A 227 -12.12 -12.48 -7.59
C GLN A 227 -11.73 -11.54 -8.76
N GLY A 228 -10.49 -11.01 -8.82
CA GLY A 228 -10.18 -9.79 -9.60
C GLY A 228 -9.09 -9.84 -10.67
N GLY A 229 -8.64 -11.01 -11.14
CA GLY A 229 -7.49 -11.16 -12.05
C GLY A 229 -7.56 -10.47 -13.44
N VAL A 230 -8.63 -9.74 -13.76
CA VAL A 230 -8.84 -9.13 -15.08
C VAL A 230 -8.18 -7.76 -15.21
N PHE A 231 -8.05 -6.99 -14.13
CA PHE A 231 -7.65 -5.58 -14.22
C PHE A 231 -6.14 -5.37 -14.50
N PHE A 232 -5.29 -6.33 -14.14
CA PHE A 232 -3.85 -6.30 -14.42
C PHE A 232 -3.56 -6.15 -15.93
N LYS A 233 -4.38 -6.80 -16.77
CA LYS A 233 -4.28 -6.65 -18.23
C LYS A 233 -4.72 -5.26 -18.72
N THR A 234 -5.73 -4.64 -18.10
CA THR A 234 -6.29 -3.36 -18.58
C THR A 234 -5.44 -2.17 -18.18
N CYS A 235 -4.94 -2.12 -16.93
CA CYS A 235 -4.15 -0.98 -16.44
C CYS A 235 -2.77 -0.89 -17.11
N ILE A 236 -2.09 -2.03 -17.33
CA ILE A 236 -0.81 -2.07 -18.04
C ILE A 236 -1.00 -1.72 -19.53
N LYS A 237 -2.05 -2.24 -20.17
CA LYS A 237 -2.32 -2.00 -21.60
C LYS A 237 -2.77 -0.55 -21.89
N ALA A 238 -3.52 0.07 -20.98
CA ALA A 238 -3.92 1.48 -21.10
C ALA A 238 -2.73 2.44 -20.90
N ARG A 239 -1.75 2.08 -20.05
CA ARG A 239 -0.66 2.98 -19.69
C ARG A 239 0.63 2.79 -20.49
N MET A 240 0.91 1.58 -20.99
CA MET A 240 1.92 1.41 -22.05
C MET A 240 1.53 2.23 -23.29
N ARG A 241 0.24 2.40 -23.62
CA ARG A 241 -0.19 3.30 -24.70
C ARG A 241 0.08 4.78 -24.39
N LEU A 242 -0.08 5.21 -23.14
CA LEU A 242 0.24 6.58 -22.72
C LEU A 242 1.75 6.86 -22.73
N LEU A 243 2.59 5.91 -22.29
CA LEU A 243 4.04 6.07 -22.32
C LEU A 243 4.64 5.93 -23.73
N SER A 244 3.99 5.14 -24.62
CA SER A 244 4.37 5.05 -26.04
C SER A 244 3.94 6.29 -26.84
N GLY A 245 2.93 7.04 -26.36
CA GLY A 245 2.40 8.24 -27.04
C GLY A 245 3.15 9.54 -26.71
N VAL A 246 3.98 9.57 -25.67
CA VAL A 246 4.73 10.77 -25.25
C VAL A 246 5.97 11.02 -26.13
N GLY A 247 6.32 10.09 -27.02
CA GLY A 247 7.48 10.24 -27.92
C GLY A 247 7.20 10.84 -29.31
N ARG A 248 5.95 11.28 -29.62
CA ARG A 248 5.62 11.67 -31.02
C ARG A 248 4.46 12.66 -31.20
N ALA A 249 4.27 13.62 -30.29
CA ALA A 249 3.32 14.71 -30.50
C ALA A 249 4.02 16.07 -30.36
N ASP A 250 4.22 16.63 -31.54
CA ASP A 250 4.80 17.91 -31.90
C ASP A 250 4.02 19.12 -31.35
N LEU A 251 4.69 20.26 -31.38
CA LEU A 251 4.26 21.61 -31.01
C LEU A 251 2.82 21.96 -31.45
N GLY A 252 1.98 22.38 -30.49
CA GLY A 252 0.63 22.85 -30.79
C GLY A 252 -0.07 23.50 -29.60
N ILE A 253 0.14 24.80 -29.43
CA ILE A 253 -0.50 25.67 -28.44
C ILE A 253 -2.03 25.55 -28.49
N ARG A 254 -2.67 25.18 -27.38
CA ARG A 254 -4.01 25.70 -27.01
C ARG A 254 -4.26 25.64 -25.50
N LYS A 255 -4.28 26.82 -24.89
CA LYS A 255 -4.81 27.08 -23.55
C LYS A 255 -6.29 26.70 -23.49
N ARG A 256 -6.67 25.76 -22.60
CA ARG A 256 -7.99 25.75 -21.94
C ARG A 256 -7.85 25.27 -20.50
N THR A 257 -8.06 26.22 -19.61
CA THR A 257 -8.73 26.11 -18.30
C THR A 257 -9.19 24.70 -17.89
N CYS A 258 -8.59 24.18 -16.83
CA CYS A 258 -9.23 23.19 -15.96
C CYS A 258 -9.04 23.64 -14.51
N ASN A 259 -9.99 24.46 -14.06
CA ASN A 259 -10.21 24.75 -12.65
C ASN A 259 -11.00 23.60 -12.02
N SER A 260 -10.58 23.22 -10.81
CA SER A 260 -11.47 22.78 -9.72
C SER A 260 -12.21 21.43 -9.85
N ILE A 261 -11.51 20.31 -10.04
CA ILE A 261 -12.00 18.98 -9.60
C ILE A 261 -10.80 18.13 -9.14
N SER A 262 -10.42 18.16 -7.85
CA SER A 262 -9.68 17.04 -7.20
C SER A 262 -9.39 17.23 -5.70
N THR A 263 -9.41 18.45 -5.16
CA THR A 263 -9.03 18.65 -3.75
C THR A 263 -10.18 18.43 -2.76
N THR A 264 -11.43 18.60 -3.19
CA THR A 264 -12.63 18.49 -2.33
C THR A 264 -13.03 17.05 -2.01
N MET A 265 -12.89 16.10 -2.95
CA MET A 265 -13.23 14.68 -2.67
C MET A 265 -12.30 14.05 -1.64
N ILE A 266 -11.00 14.36 -1.69
CA ILE A 266 -10.02 13.84 -0.74
C ILE A 266 -10.28 14.43 0.66
N HIS A 267 -10.62 15.72 0.75
CA HIS A 267 -10.94 16.35 2.03
C HIS A 267 -12.23 15.77 2.65
N GLN A 268 -13.25 15.48 1.82
CA GLN A 268 -14.53 14.95 2.30
C GLN A 268 -14.42 13.49 2.80
N GLN A 269 -13.58 12.67 2.18
CA GLN A 269 -13.36 11.28 2.60
C GLN A 269 -12.46 11.17 3.85
N VAL A 270 -11.53 12.12 4.03
CA VAL A 270 -10.75 12.26 5.28
C VAL A 270 -11.65 12.72 6.43
N CYS A 271 -12.53 13.70 6.21
CA CYS A 271 -13.50 14.15 7.24
C CYS A 271 -14.49 13.03 7.65
N GLN A 272 -15.00 12.22 6.73
CA GLN A 272 -15.90 11.10 7.05
C GLN A 272 -15.20 10.00 7.87
N SER A 273 -13.92 9.76 7.63
CA SER A 273 -13.13 8.79 8.42
C SER A 273 -12.86 9.30 9.84
N PHE A 274 -12.70 10.60 10.03
CA PHE A 274 -12.53 11.22 11.36
C PHE A 274 -13.81 11.17 12.20
N ALA A 275 -14.98 11.42 11.60
CA ALA A 275 -16.26 11.37 12.32
C ALA A 275 -16.54 9.97 12.88
N SER A 276 -16.16 8.90 12.17
CA SER A 276 -16.46 7.53 12.63
C SER A 276 -15.53 7.02 13.74
N VAL A 277 -14.34 7.61 13.93
CA VAL A 277 -13.40 7.21 14.98
C VAL A 277 -13.61 8.00 16.28
N TYR A 278 -14.05 9.25 16.19
CA TYR A 278 -14.24 10.12 17.37
C TYR A 278 -15.66 10.11 17.96
N CYS A 279 -16.67 9.58 17.27
CA CYS A 279 -18.03 9.45 17.82
C CYS A 279 -18.21 8.36 18.90
N CYS A 280 -17.16 7.64 19.28
CA CYS A 280 -17.19 6.64 20.36
C CYS A 280 -16.65 7.14 21.71
N LEU A 281 -16.38 8.45 21.86
CA LEU A 281 -15.98 9.06 23.13
C LEU A 281 -17.16 9.85 23.72
N PRO A 282 -17.50 9.69 25.02
CA PRO A 282 -18.55 10.46 25.64
C PRO A 282 -18.20 11.95 25.64
N VAL A 283 -19.16 12.76 25.21
CA VAL A 283 -19.10 14.21 25.12
C VAL A 283 -18.69 14.82 26.47
N ALA A 284 -17.51 15.42 26.52
CA ALA A 284 -17.11 16.37 27.55
C ALA A 284 -16.55 17.64 26.88
N SER A 285 -17.31 18.73 26.99
CA SER A 285 -16.92 20.14 26.87
C SER A 285 -15.91 20.56 25.79
N ASN A 286 -16.48 21.05 24.68
CA ASN A 286 -16.01 22.10 23.74
C ASN A 286 -14.53 22.58 23.81
N PRO A 287 -13.62 22.07 22.96
CA PRO A 287 -12.25 22.58 22.83
C PRO A 287 -12.01 23.54 21.64
N TRP A 288 -13.06 24.10 21.01
CA TRP A 288 -12.91 24.91 19.78
C TRP A 288 -12.67 26.42 20.00
N SER A 289 -12.25 26.87 21.19
CA SER A 289 -12.01 28.29 21.47
C SER A 289 -10.61 28.85 21.13
N PRO A 290 -9.49 28.08 20.95
CA PRO A 290 -8.21 28.72 20.63
C PRO A 290 -7.91 28.85 19.12
N PHE A 291 -8.59 28.10 18.25
CA PHE A 291 -8.23 27.99 16.82
C PHE A 291 -8.55 29.23 15.97
N ARG A 292 -9.27 30.21 16.53
CA ARG A 292 -9.58 31.48 15.86
C ARG A 292 -8.49 32.55 15.99
N SER A 293 -7.45 32.31 16.80
CA SER A 293 -6.41 33.31 17.11
C SER A 293 -5.09 33.14 16.33
N TRP A 294 -4.97 32.09 15.50
CA TRP A 294 -3.73 31.76 14.79
C TRP A 294 -3.69 32.22 13.33
N GLN A 295 -4.79 32.76 12.80
CA GLN A 295 -4.89 33.23 11.40
C GLN A 295 -4.54 34.72 11.20
N GLU A 296 -4.19 35.46 12.28
CA GLU A 296 -4.03 36.92 12.26
C GLU A 296 -2.62 37.48 12.55
N ARG A 297 -1.56 36.65 12.64
CA ARG A 297 -0.20 37.18 12.79
C ARG A 297 0.69 36.95 11.56
N ARG A 298 0.95 38.09 10.92
CA ARG A 298 1.65 38.37 9.67
C ARG A 298 3.12 37.94 9.67
N PHE A 299 3.60 37.65 8.47
CA PHE A 299 4.96 37.92 7.97
C PHE A 299 5.46 39.30 8.41
N PRO A 300 6.71 39.37 8.88
CA PRO A 300 7.75 40.18 8.25
C PRO A 300 8.68 39.33 7.38
#